data_AF-A0A7C6VU02-F1
#
_entry.id   AF-A0A7C6VU02-F1
#
_cell.length_a   1.000
_cell.length_b   1.000
_cell.length_c   1.000
_cell.angle_alpha   90.00
_cell.angle_beta   90.00
_cell.angle_gamma   90.00
#
_symmetry.space_group_name_H-M   'P 1'
#
loop_
_entity.id
_entity.type
_entity.pdbx_description
1 polymer ?
#
loop_
_entity_poly.entity_id
_entity_poly.type
_entity_poly.pdbx_seq_one_letter_code
_entity_poly.pdbx_strand_id
1 'polypeptide(L)'
;MSIFELVNSLDIQKEYQKFNEELTDDFIWYKHRSMSYFEYLEYSGIFRIWKERDTFLYVDEYLNFIGVKNENHFKSKISQTEFLYYLEFLINIFKISTLRLQENEEIIIESLEKNIIIILNKMGYRICLDKENERIIIVRKDSDLDSVVKDMDIDLATLLIRYNDFRIQKDIFEKHSILKKIDLYIEGNKQVFKQKDKSTYDLIGKIVNNYGINHPIKIDEIKLKDEKEIINAYDDCYKLMIHLIRSVEFSKIKEKYETI
;
A
#
# COMPACT_ATOMS: atom_id res chain seq x y z
N MET A 1 26.34 -8.03 21.08
CA MET A 1 25.18 -7.33 20.49
C MET A 1 25.72 -6.05 19.88
N SER A 2 25.67 -5.95 18.55
CA SER A 2 26.22 -4.82 17.78
C SER A 2 25.29 -3.61 17.83
N ILE A 3 25.83 -2.39 17.70
CA ILE A 3 25.02 -1.17 17.55
C ILE A 3 24.04 -1.28 16.37
N PHE A 4 24.42 -2.02 15.33
CA PHE A 4 23.56 -2.27 14.15
C PHE A 4 22.42 -3.26 14.43
N GLU A 5 22.58 -4.15 15.42
CA GLU A 5 21.52 -5.09 15.83
C GLU A 5 20.48 -4.37 16.70
N LEU A 6 20.90 -3.42 17.54
CA LEU A 6 20.02 -2.54 18.33
C LEU A 6 19.16 -1.61 17.47
N VAL A 7 19.67 -1.17 16.32
CA VAL A 7 18.95 -0.28 15.38
C VAL A 7 17.80 -1.00 14.65
N ASN A 8 17.77 -2.34 14.67
CA ASN A 8 16.78 -3.12 13.91
C ASN A 8 15.47 -3.42 14.66
N SER A 9 15.42 -3.28 15.99
CA SER A 9 14.15 -3.44 16.71
C SER A 9 13.30 -2.18 16.54
N LEU A 10 12.17 -2.31 15.84
CA LEU A 10 11.17 -1.25 15.71
C LEU A 10 10.18 -1.32 16.87
N ASP A 11 10.08 -0.24 17.64
CA ASP A 11 8.99 -0.06 18.60
C ASP A 11 7.93 0.87 17.99
N ILE A 12 6.85 0.25 17.47
CA ILE A 12 5.74 0.95 16.81
C ILE A 12 5.14 2.03 17.73
N GLN A 13 5.01 1.75 19.03
CA GLN A 13 4.42 2.70 19.96
C GLN A 13 5.32 3.93 20.13
N LYS A 14 6.63 3.70 20.23
CA LYS A 14 7.61 4.78 20.38
C LYS A 14 7.71 5.64 19.12
N GLU A 15 7.71 5.02 17.94
CA GLU A 15 7.72 5.78 16.68
C GLU A 15 6.43 6.59 16.52
N TYR A 16 5.26 6.00 16.82
CA TYR A 16 4.00 6.73 16.79
C TYR A 16 4.00 7.95 17.73
N GLN A 17 4.47 7.80 18.96
CA GLN A 17 4.60 8.90 19.92
C GLN A 17 5.51 10.00 19.39
N LYS A 18 6.67 9.65 18.82
CA LYS A 18 7.61 10.60 18.23
C LYS A 18 6.98 11.42 17.10
N PHE A 19 6.24 10.78 16.18
CA PHE A 19 5.55 11.51 15.10
C PHE A 19 4.48 12.45 15.66
N ASN A 20 3.67 11.97 16.61
CA ASN A 20 2.65 12.81 17.22
C ASN A 20 3.24 14.00 17.94
N GLU A 21 4.25 13.81 18.81
CA GLU A 21 4.93 14.90 19.52
C GLU A 21 5.38 15.99 18.53
N GLU A 22 6.12 15.60 17.49
CA GLU A 22 6.59 16.54 16.48
C GLU A 22 5.45 17.26 15.74
N LEU A 23 4.34 16.58 15.46
CA LEU A 23 3.22 17.12 14.68
C LEU A 23 2.22 17.93 15.53
N THR A 24 2.18 17.70 16.83
CA THR A 24 1.32 18.43 17.78
C THR A 24 2.02 19.64 18.41
N ASP A 25 3.35 19.68 18.39
CA ASP A 25 4.11 20.85 18.83
C ASP A 25 3.88 22.04 17.88
N ASP A 26 3.88 23.25 18.44
CA ASP A 26 3.70 24.48 17.68
C ASP A 26 4.98 24.83 16.90
N PHE A 27 5.13 24.32 15.67
CA PHE A 27 6.28 24.60 14.80
C PHE A 27 5.94 25.24 13.45
N ILE A 28 4.64 25.35 13.10
CA ILE A 28 4.19 25.97 11.86
C ILE A 28 3.81 27.44 12.08
N TRP A 29 4.42 28.35 11.32
CA TRP A 29 4.11 29.77 11.31
C TRP A 29 3.18 30.14 10.15
N TYR A 30 1.89 30.31 10.47
CA TYR A 30 0.88 30.65 9.47
C TYR A 30 0.00 31.82 9.92
N LYS A 31 -0.16 32.84 9.05
CA LYS A 31 -0.96 34.06 9.32
C LYS A 31 -0.67 34.71 10.68
N HIS A 32 0.61 34.87 11.02
CA HIS A 32 1.10 35.50 12.25
C HIS A 32 0.79 34.74 13.55
N ARG A 33 0.58 33.43 13.47
CA ARG A 33 0.39 32.55 14.62
C ARG A 33 1.26 31.30 14.47
N SER A 34 1.87 30.86 15.57
CA SER A 34 2.43 29.51 15.69
C SER A 34 1.30 28.53 15.96
N MET A 35 1.32 27.39 15.29
CA MET A 35 0.33 26.34 15.46
C MET A 35 0.95 24.97 15.20
N SER A 36 0.28 23.94 15.69
CA SER A 36 0.60 22.55 15.36
C SER A 36 0.38 22.27 13.87
N TYR A 37 0.95 21.17 13.38
CA TYR A 37 0.76 20.76 12.00
C TYR A 37 -0.70 20.44 11.69
N PHE A 38 -1.41 19.76 12.60
CA PHE A 38 -2.82 19.43 12.39
C PHE A 38 -3.72 20.66 12.39
N GLU A 39 -3.49 21.64 13.28
CA GLU A 39 -4.18 22.92 13.21
C GLU A 39 -3.91 23.64 11.87
N TYR A 40 -2.65 23.62 11.40
CA TYR A 40 -2.30 24.20 10.11
C TYR A 40 -3.08 23.57 8.95
N LEU A 41 -3.23 22.24 8.92
CA LEU A 41 -4.01 21.56 7.88
C LEU A 41 -5.46 22.03 7.82
N GLU A 42 -6.07 22.29 8.98
CA GLU A 42 -7.42 22.83 9.11
C GLU A 42 -7.51 24.27 8.60
N TYR A 43 -6.68 25.15 9.17
CA TYR A 43 -6.73 26.60 8.88
C TYR A 43 -6.31 26.96 7.46
N SER A 44 -5.41 26.17 6.87
CA SER A 44 -4.96 26.34 5.47
C SER A 44 -5.97 25.78 4.45
N GLY A 45 -6.95 25.00 4.91
CA GLY A 45 -7.90 24.29 4.07
C GLY A 45 -7.29 23.13 3.28
N ILE A 46 -6.06 22.70 3.57
CA ILE A 46 -5.41 21.56 2.91
C ILE A 46 -6.21 20.28 3.12
N PHE A 47 -6.65 20.02 4.36
CA PHE A 47 -7.44 18.83 4.64
C PHE A 47 -8.74 18.81 3.84
N ARG A 48 -9.38 19.97 3.65
CA ARG A 48 -10.66 20.11 2.92
C ARG A 48 -10.56 19.85 1.41
N ILE A 49 -9.37 19.99 0.83
CA ILE A 49 -9.15 19.72 -0.60
C ILE A 49 -8.57 18.34 -0.85
N TRP A 50 -8.20 17.59 0.19
CA TRP A 50 -7.68 16.24 0.05
C TRP A 50 -8.78 15.30 -0.43
N LYS A 51 -8.56 14.66 -1.59
CA LYS A 51 -9.56 13.80 -2.25
C LYS A 51 -10.02 12.63 -1.36
N GLU A 52 -9.15 12.12 -0.48
CA GLU A 52 -9.46 10.98 0.38
C GLU A 52 -10.07 11.34 1.73
N ARG A 53 -10.32 12.63 1.99
CA ARG A 53 -11.03 13.05 3.21
C ARG A 53 -12.47 12.55 3.25
N ASP A 54 -13.03 12.14 2.10
CA ASP A 54 -14.42 11.75 1.94
C ASP A 54 -15.39 12.79 2.55
N THR A 55 -16.15 12.40 3.58
CA THR A 55 -17.13 13.25 4.26
C THR A 55 -16.59 13.93 5.51
N PHE A 56 -15.38 13.57 5.95
CA PHE A 56 -14.76 14.10 7.17
C PHE A 56 -14.49 15.59 7.05
N LEU A 57 -14.91 16.35 8.06
CA LEU A 57 -14.76 17.80 8.10
C LEU A 57 -13.49 18.24 8.83
N TYR A 58 -13.00 17.38 9.73
CA TYR A 58 -11.84 17.64 10.56
C TYR A 58 -10.84 16.47 10.53
N VAL A 59 -9.54 16.78 10.64
CA VAL A 59 -8.42 15.86 10.73
C VAL A 59 -8.64 14.90 11.90
N ASP A 60 -9.09 15.40 13.05
CA ASP A 60 -9.35 14.57 14.24
C ASP A 60 -10.44 13.53 13.99
N GLU A 61 -11.46 13.89 13.22
CA GLU A 61 -12.54 12.99 12.83
C GLU A 61 -11.99 11.83 11.98
N TYR A 62 -11.15 12.15 11.00
CA TYR A 62 -10.49 11.16 10.15
C TYR A 62 -9.52 10.28 10.93
N LEU A 63 -8.66 10.88 11.76
CA LEU A 63 -7.69 10.17 12.59
C LEU A 63 -8.42 9.19 13.53
N ASN A 64 -9.49 9.64 14.19
CA ASN A 64 -10.32 8.78 15.03
C ASN A 64 -10.94 7.61 14.24
N PHE A 65 -11.39 7.85 13.01
CA PHE A 65 -11.95 6.80 12.14
C PHE A 65 -10.91 5.73 11.80
N ILE A 66 -9.66 6.10 11.50
CA ILE A 66 -8.58 5.15 11.23
C ILE A 66 -7.95 4.53 12.50
N GLY A 67 -8.54 4.80 13.67
CA GLY A 67 -8.12 4.25 14.97
C GLY A 67 -7.02 5.05 15.70
N VAL A 68 -6.64 6.21 15.16
CA VAL A 68 -5.62 7.12 15.71
C VAL A 68 -6.32 8.19 16.55
N LYS A 69 -6.44 7.97 17.86
CA LYS A 69 -7.16 8.92 18.74
C LYS A 69 -6.31 10.14 19.08
N ASN A 70 -6.78 11.34 18.71
CA ASN A 70 -6.04 12.59 18.97
C ASN A 70 -6.26 13.14 20.40
N GLU A 71 -7.37 12.81 21.05
CA GLU A 71 -7.69 13.37 22.37
C GLU A 71 -7.22 12.45 23.52
N ASN A 72 -6.17 12.89 24.23
CA ASN A 72 -5.80 12.47 25.60
C ASN A 72 -5.43 10.99 25.86
N HIS A 73 -5.26 10.17 24.82
CA HIS A 73 -4.91 8.76 24.95
C HIS A 73 -3.56 8.38 24.33
N PHE A 74 -2.51 9.19 24.55
CA PHE A 74 -1.10 8.83 24.29
C PHE A 74 -0.63 7.51 24.96
N LYS A 75 -1.47 6.94 25.83
CA LYS A 75 -1.28 5.66 26.54
C LYS A 75 -1.97 4.46 25.90
N SER A 76 -2.87 4.62 24.93
CA SER A 76 -3.43 3.46 24.24
C SER A 76 -2.42 2.93 23.25
N LYS A 77 -2.14 1.63 23.34
CA LYS A 77 -1.23 0.93 22.44
C LYS A 77 -1.80 0.93 21.03
N ILE A 78 -1.07 1.51 20.07
CA ILE A 78 -1.44 1.46 18.66
C ILE A 78 -1.06 0.09 18.07
N SER A 79 -1.95 -0.49 17.28
CA SER A 79 -1.65 -1.70 16.50
C SER A 79 -0.78 -1.37 15.29
N GLN A 80 -0.14 -2.39 14.73
CA GLN A 80 0.62 -2.25 13.49
C GLN A 80 -0.26 -1.71 12.34
N THR A 81 -1.51 -2.19 12.24
CA THR A 81 -2.42 -1.78 11.17
C THR A 81 -2.84 -0.31 11.31
N GLU A 82 -3.23 0.13 12.51
CA GLU A 82 -3.56 1.54 12.78
C GLU A 82 -2.35 2.45 12.50
N PHE A 83 -1.14 2.01 12.86
CA PHE A 83 0.07 2.76 12.56
C PHE A 83 0.35 2.85 11.06
N LEU A 84 0.11 1.79 10.28
CA LEU A 84 0.23 1.85 8.82
C LEU A 84 -0.78 2.84 8.21
N TYR A 85 -2.04 2.85 8.67
CA TYR A 85 -3.03 3.86 8.24
C TYR A 85 -2.58 5.28 8.57
N TYR A 86 -2.02 5.49 9.77
CA TYR A 86 -1.50 6.78 10.18
C TYR A 86 -0.35 7.26 9.27
N LEU A 87 0.63 6.38 8.99
CA LEU A 87 1.75 6.71 8.10
C LEU A 87 1.28 6.99 6.66
N GLU A 88 0.27 6.26 6.16
CA GLU A 88 -0.31 6.48 4.84
C GLU A 88 -1.05 7.83 4.76
N PHE A 89 -1.77 8.21 5.81
CA PHE A 89 -2.37 9.52 5.93
C PHE A 89 -1.30 10.63 5.85
N LEU A 90 -0.26 10.53 6.70
CA LEU A 90 0.80 11.53 6.75
C LEU A 90 1.50 11.71 5.41
N ILE A 91 1.93 10.63 4.75
CA ILE A 91 2.68 10.74 3.49
C ILE A 91 1.84 11.37 2.36
N ASN A 92 0.53 11.07 2.32
CA ASN A 92 -0.36 11.67 1.32
C ASN A 92 -0.60 13.15 1.59
N ILE A 93 -0.75 13.54 2.86
CA ILE A 93 -0.97 14.93 3.25
C ILE A 93 0.31 15.76 3.08
N PHE A 94 1.48 15.22 3.45
CA PHE A 94 2.78 15.88 3.27
C PHE A 94 2.99 16.31 1.81
N LYS A 95 2.69 15.41 0.86
CA LYS A 95 2.76 15.69 -0.58
C LYS A 95 1.93 16.90 -1.01
N ILE A 96 0.81 17.18 -0.34
CA ILE A 96 -0.07 18.31 -0.64
C ILE A 96 0.40 19.56 0.10
N SER A 97 0.85 19.42 1.35
CA SER A 97 1.17 20.54 2.23
C SER A 97 2.51 21.19 1.95
N THR A 98 3.54 20.43 1.58
CA THR A 98 4.92 20.95 1.40
C THR A 98 4.98 22.10 0.40
N LEU A 99 4.10 22.11 -0.60
CA LEU A 99 3.94 23.20 -1.58
C LEU A 99 3.55 24.55 -0.97
N ARG A 100 3.18 24.60 0.31
CA ARG A 100 2.64 25.78 1.01
C ARG A 100 3.38 26.10 2.32
N LEU A 101 4.47 25.40 2.61
CA LEU A 101 5.27 25.59 3.82
C LEU A 101 6.43 26.54 3.58
N GLN A 102 6.98 27.11 4.66
CA GLN A 102 8.27 27.80 4.63
C GLN A 102 9.42 26.77 4.61
N GLU A 103 10.59 27.17 4.12
CA GLU A 103 11.75 26.28 3.96
C GLU A 103 12.12 25.49 5.24
N ASN A 104 12.11 26.14 6.40
CA ASN A 104 12.43 25.47 7.67
C ASN A 104 11.37 24.42 8.08
N GLU A 105 10.10 24.68 7.79
CA GLU A 105 8.98 23.78 8.08
C GLU A 105 9.00 22.60 7.11
N GLU A 106 9.31 22.85 5.84
CA GLU A 106 9.49 21.83 4.82
C GLU A 106 10.59 20.84 5.19
N ILE A 107 11.75 21.31 5.70
CA ILE A 107 12.85 20.43 6.17
C ILE A 107 12.39 19.47 7.27
N ILE A 108 11.54 19.92 8.20
CA ILE A 108 10.98 19.07 9.26
C ILE A 108 10.07 17.99 8.64
N ILE A 109 9.15 18.39 7.77
CA ILE A 109 8.25 17.45 7.08
C ILE A 109 9.00 16.45 6.20
N GLU A 110 10.02 16.87 5.45
CA GLU A 110 10.88 15.98 4.67
C GLU A 110 11.62 14.97 5.56
N SER A 111 12.04 15.41 6.76
CA SER A 111 12.71 14.53 7.72
C SER A 111 11.75 13.48 8.28
N LEU A 112 10.50 13.86 8.53
CA LEU A 112 9.43 12.93 8.90
C LEU A 112 9.13 11.95 7.77
N GLU A 113 9.02 12.41 6.52
CA GLU A 113 8.84 11.55 5.34
C GLU A 113 9.97 10.51 5.20
N LYS A 114 11.23 10.93 5.36
CA LYS A 114 12.39 10.01 5.35
C LYS A 114 12.27 8.96 6.47
N ASN A 115 11.83 9.36 7.66
CA ASN A 115 11.59 8.44 8.77
C ASN A 115 10.47 7.45 8.45
N ILE A 116 9.37 7.88 7.82
CA ILE A 116 8.29 6.98 7.36
C ILE A 116 8.88 5.89 6.46
N ILE A 117 9.68 6.25 5.46
CA ILE A 117 10.30 5.29 4.53
C ILE A 117 11.19 4.28 5.27
N ILE A 118 12.01 4.74 6.23
CA ILE A 118 12.88 3.87 7.04
C ILE A 118 12.05 2.90 7.88
N ILE A 119 11.00 3.39 8.55
CA ILE A 119 10.10 2.59 9.39
C ILE A 119 9.41 1.52 8.55
N LEU A 120 8.81 1.90 7.43
CA LEU A 120 8.15 0.97 6.51
C LEU A 120 9.13 -0.11 6.02
N ASN A 121 10.35 0.28 5.68
CA ASN A 121 11.39 -0.68 5.28
C ASN A 121 11.68 -1.72 6.37
N LYS A 122 11.75 -1.32 7.65
CA LYS A 122 11.93 -2.23 8.80
C LYS A 122 10.71 -3.13 9.03
N MET A 123 9.51 -2.63 8.74
CA MET A 123 8.26 -3.39 8.83
C MET A 123 8.03 -4.34 7.64
N GLY A 124 8.87 -4.29 6.61
CA GLY A 124 8.70 -5.09 5.39
C GLY A 124 7.70 -4.51 4.39
N TYR A 125 7.52 -3.18 4.41
CA TYR A 125 6.65 -2.42 3.51
C TYR A 125 7.42 -1.38 2.71
N ARG A 126 6.80 -0.84 1.66
CA ARG A 126 7.29 0.29 0.87
C ARG A 126 6.12 1.17 0.43
N ILE A 127 6.41 2.44 0.11
CA ILE A 127 5.43 3.32 -0.54
C ILE A 127 5.41 3.07 -2.05
N CYS A 128 4.23 3.19 -2.64
CA CYS A 128 3.99 3.13 -4.08
C CYS A 128 3.03 4.24 -4.49
N LEU A 129 3.18 4.75 -5.71
CA LEU A 129 2.17 5.63 -6.31
C LEU A 129 1.11 4.76 -6.99
N ASP A 130 -0.10 4.79 -6.46
CA ASP A 130 -1.30 4.30 -7.13
C ASP A 130 -1.71 5.34 -8.17
N LYS A 131 -1.32 5.11 -9.43
CA LYS A 131 -1.53 6.05 -10.53
C LYS A 131 -3.00 6.24 -10.88
N GLU A 132 -3.83 5.22 -10.68
CA GLU A 132 -5.27 5.26 -10.97
C GLU A 132 -5.99 6.24 -10.03
N ASN A 133 -5.62 6.24 -8.75
CA ASN A 133 -6.23 7.08 -7.72
C ASN A 133 -5.38 8.31 -7.34
N GLU A 134 -4.25 8.54 -8.01
CA GLU A 134 -3.28 9.62 -7.76
C GLU A 134 -2.78 9.74 -6.31
N ARG A 135 -2.72 8.62 -5.60
CA ARG A 135 -2.40 8.57 -4.16
C ARG A 135 -1.18 7.72 -3.87
N ILE A 136 -0.54 7.98 -2.73
CA ILE A 136 0.48 7.09 -2.20
C ILE A 136 -0.22 5.98 -1.42
N ILE A 137 0.18 4.74 -1.67
CA ILE A 137 -0.28 3.56 -0.92
C ILE A 137 0.91 2.86 -0.28
N ILE A 138 0.67 2.19 0.84
CA ILE A 138 1.67 1.35 1.48
C ILE A 138 1.46 -0.10 1.05
N VAL A 139 2.49 -0.71 0.47
CA VAL A 139 2.44 -2.10 0.02
C VAL A 139 3.46 -2.96 0.73
N ARG A 140 3.12 -4.23 0.97
CA ARG A 140 4.08 -5.21 1.49
C ARG A 140 5.16 -5.45 0.43
N LYS A 141 6.42 -5.53 0.87
CA LYS A 141 7.53 -5.90 0.00
C LYS A 141 7.38 -7.35 -0.45
N ASP A 142 7.56 -7.57 -1.75
CA ASP A 142 7.55 -8.87 -2.37
C ASP A 142 8.66 -8.89 -3.43
N SER A 143 9.66 -9.75 -3.23
CA SER A 143 10.83 -9.83 -4.12
C SER A 143 10.47 -10.31 -5.52
N ASP A 144 9.45 -11.15 -5.65
CA ASP A 144 9.03 -11.68 -6.93
C ASP A 144 8.33 -10.58 -7.72
N LEU A 145 7.46 -9.80 -7.07
CA LEU A 145 6.84 -8.62 -7.65
C LEU A 145 7.89 -7.56 -8.04
N ASP A 146 8.79 -7.21 -7.13
CA ASP A 146 9.77 -6.14 -7.33
C ASP A 146 10.72 -6.44 -8.51
N SER A 147 10.89 -7.73 -8.85
CA SER A 147 11.70 -8.17 -9.99
C SER A 147 11.03 -7.99 -11.36
N VAL A 148 9.71 -7.90 -11.42
CA VAL A 148 8.95 -7.83 -12.69
C VAL A 148 8.35 -6.47 -12.99
N VAL A 149 8.06 -5.68 -11.96
CA VAL A 149 7.31 -4.41 -12.09
C VAL A 149 8.03 -3.33 -12.91
N LYS A 150 9.36 -3.40 -13.05
CA LYS A 150 10.15 -2.36 -13.74
C LYS A 150 10.02 -2.40 -15.26
N ASP A 151 9.88 -3.60 -15.83
CA ASP A 151 9.99 -3.83 -17.27
C ASP A 151 8.63 -4.14 -17.93
N MET A 152 7.55 -4.07 -17.15
CA MET A 152 6.21 -4.48 -17.58
C MET A 152 5.27 -3.31 -17.91
N ASP A 153 4.15 -3.65 -18.55
CA ASP A 153 3.06 -2.72 -18.83
C ASP A 153 2.54 -2.03 -17.55
N ILE A 154 2.27 -0.73 -17.65
CA ILE A 154 1.94 0.14 -16.52
C ILE A 154 0.63 -0.25 -15.82
N ASP A 155 -0.36 -0.75 -16.58
CA ASP A 155 -1.66 -1.11 -16.04
C ASP A 155 -1.55 -2.42 -15.25
N LEU A 156 -0.84 -3.40 -15.81
CA LEU A 156 -0.59 -4.66 -15.11
C LEU A 156 0.32 -4.47 -13.88
N ALA A 157 1.37 -3.65 -13.98
CA ALA A 157 2.19 -3.27 -12.84
C ALA A 157 1.34 -2.69 -11.69
N THR A 158 0.42 -1.79 -12.02
CA THR A 158 -0.47 -1.15 -11.04
C THR A 158 -1.36 -2.17 -10.34
N LEU A 159 -1.95 -3.12 -11.09
CA LEU A 159 -2.77 -4.20 -10.53
C LEU A 159 -1.97 -5.09 -9.57
N LEU A 160 -0.77 -5.49 -9.98
CA LEU A 160 0.08 -6.33 -9.15
C LEU A 160 0.50 -5.61 -7.87
N ILE A 161 0.88 -4.33 -7.95
CA ILE A 161 1.23 -3.51 -6.77
C ILE A 161 0.02 -3.39 -5.83
N ARG A 162 -1.16 -3.07 -6.36
CA ARG A 162 -2.39 -2.90 -5.56
C ARG A 162 -2.76 -4.17 -4.81
N TYR A 163 -2.50 -5.35 -5.35
CA TYR A 163 -2.77 -6.60 -4.65
C TYR A 163 -2.02 -6.71 -3.31
N ASN A 164 -0.83 -6.09 -3.22
CA ASN A 164 0.02 -6.09 -2.03
C ASN A 164 -0.24 -4.91 -1.08
N ASP A 165 -1.26 -4.08 -1.35
CA ASP A 165 -1.73 -3.03 -0.45
C ASP A 165 -2.14 -3.64 0.91
N PHE A 166 -1.64 -3.07 2.01
CA PHE A 166 -1.90 -3.62 3.35
C PHE A 166 -3.39 -3.58 3.72
N ARG A 167 -4.17 -2.66 3.15
CA ARG A 167 -5.57 -2.41 3.48
C ARG A 167 -6.49 -3.53 2.96
N ILE A 168 -6.14 -4.11 1.82
CA ILE A 168 -6.96 -5.13 1.17
C ILE A 168 -6.59 -6.55 1.56
N GLN A 169 -5.68 -6.75 2.53
CA GLN A 169 -5.22 -8.09 2.93
C GLN A 169 -6.37 -9.05 3.28
N LYS A 170 -7.48 -8.52 3.80
CA LYS A 170 -8.69 -9.29 4.13
C LYS A 170 -9.88 -8.95 3.24
N ASP A 171 -9.70 -8.10 2.24
CA ASP A 171 -10.77 -7.67 1.34
C ASP A 171 -10.89 -8.64 0.16
N ILE A 172 -11.84 -9.57 0.28
CA ILE A 172 -12.11 -10.58 -0.75
C ILE A 172 -12.58 -9.92 -2.06
N PHE A 173 -13.36 -8.84 -1.99
CA PHE A 173 -13.92 -8.20 -3.17
C PHE A 173 -12.86 -7.47 -3.99
N GLU A 174 -11.99 -6.71 -3.33
CA GLU A 174 -10.87 -6.04 -4.00
C GLU A 174 -9.86 -7.06 -4.55
N LYS A 175 -9.51 -8.10 -3.77
CA LYS A 175 -8.62 -9.18 -4.24
C LYS A 175 -9.20 -9.89 -5.46
N HIS A 176 -10.49 -10.22 -5.44
CA HIS A 176 -11.19 -10.82 -6.59
C HIS A 176 -11.13 -9.93 -7.82
N SER A 177 -11.48 -8.64 -7.66
CA SER A 177 -11.47 -7.66 -8.75
C SER A 177 -10.10 -7.56 -9.41
N ILE A 178 -9.03 -7.50 -8.61
CA ILE A 178 -7.65 -7.45 -9.11
C ILE A 178 -7.26 -8.77 -9.81
N LEU A 179 -7.50 -9.92 -9.19
CA LEU A 179 -7.17 -11.23 -9.75
C LEU A 179 -7.88 -11.47 -11.09
N LYS A 180 -9.15 -11.07 -11.19
CA LYS A 180 -9.91 -11.18 -12.44
C LYS A 180 -9.27 -10.36 -13.57
N LYS A 181 -8.81 -9.14 -13.28
CA LYS A 181 -8.12 -8.30 -14.29
C LYS A 181 -6.78 -8.93 -14.71
N ILE A 182 -6.04 -9.52 -13.77
CA ILE A 182 -4.79 -10.23 -14.08
C ILE A 182 -5.08 -11.49 -14.92
N ASP A 183 -6.12 -12.27 -14.59
CA ASP A 183 -6.53 -13.44 -15.36
C ASP A 183 -6.90 -13.07 -16.80
N LEU A 184 -7.69 -12.01 -16.99
CA LEU A 184 -8.03 -11.51 -18.33
C LEU A 184 -6.79 -11.14 -19.15
N TYR A 185 -5.77 -10.56 -18.53
CA TYR A 185 -4.49 -10.28 -19.19
C TYR A 185 -3.77 -11.58 -19.61
N ILE A 186 -3.73 -12.58 -18.72
CA ILE A 186 -3.10 -13.87 -19.00
C ILE A 186 -3.85 -14.60 -20.14
N GLU A 187 -5.18 -14.62 -20.10
CA GLU A 187 -6.03 -15.22 -21.14
C GLU A 187 -5.88 -14.53 -22.50
N GLY A 188 -5.77 -13.20 -22.51
CA GLY A 188 -5.46 -12.43 -23.72
C GLY A 188 -4.15 -12.85 -24.38
N ASN A 189 -3.21 -13.40 -23.60
CA ASN A 189 -1.89 -13.83 -24.04
C ASN A 189 -1.67 -15.35 -23.88
N LYS A 190 -2.76 -16.14 -23.87
CA LYS A 190 -2.75 -17.57 -23.49
C LYS A 190 -1.70 -18.42 -24.20
N GLN A 191 -1.41 -18.16 -25.48
CA GLN A 191 -0.45 -18.98 -26.23
C GLN A 191 0.97 -18.82 -25.68
N VAL A 192 1.36 -17.57 -25.38
CA VAL A 192 2.67 -17.23 -24.80
C VAL A 192 2.82 -17.91 -23.45
N PHE A 193 1.83 -17.75 -22.57
CA PHE A 193 1.88 -18.28 -21.22
C PHE A 193 1.81 -19.81 -21.17
N LYS A 194 0.94 -20.45 -21.97
CA LYS A 194 0.87 -21.92 -22.06
C LYS A 194 2.14 -22.54 -22.61
N GLN A 195 2.75 -21.91 -23.61
CA GLN A 195 4.01 -22.39 -24.17
C GLN A 195 5.13 -22.28 -23.14
N LYS A 196 5.12 -21.24 -22.31
CA LYS A 196 6.15 -21.00 -21.32
C LYS A 196 6.06 -21.94 -20.12
N ASP A 197 4.89 -22.06 -19.52
CA ASP A 197 4.64 -22.97 -18.40
C ASP A 197 3.17 -23.41 -18.37
N LYS A 198 2.90 -24.48 -19.11
CA LYS A 198 1.56 -25.09 -19.19
C LYS A 198 1.06 -25.57 -17.83
N SER A 199 1.95 -26.12 -16.99
CA SER A 199 1.59 -26.66 -15.68
C SER A 199 1.02 -25.57 -14.77
N THR A 200 1.75 -24.46 -14.65
CA THR A 200 1.33 -23.32 -13.82
C THR A 200 0.09 -22.66 -14.41
N TYR A 201 0.03 -22.47 -15.73
CA TYR A 201 -1.16 -21.93 -16.40
C TYR A 201 -2.42 -22.77 -16.13
N ASP A 202 -2.34 -24.10 -16.30
CA ASP A 202 -3.49 -24.99 -16.08
C ASP A 202 -3.91 -25.01 -14.59
N LEU A 203 -2.96 -24.84 -13.66
CA LEU A 203 -3.25 -24.74 -12.23
C LEU A 203 -3.97 -23.42 -11.88
N ILE A 204 -3.52 -22.30 -12.43
CA ILE A 204 -4.20 -21.00 -12.28
C ILE A 204 -5.66 -21.13 -12.74
N GLY A 205 -5.89 -21.68 -13.94
CA GLY A 205 -7.23 -21.88 -14.47
C GLY A 205 -8.13 -22.73 -13.56
N LYS A 206 -7.58 -23.74 -12.88
CA LYS A 206 -8.34 -24.53 -11.89
C LYS A 206 -8.75 -23.68 -10.67
N ILE A 207 -7.83 -22.89 -10.11
CA ILE A 207 -8.11 -22.06 -8.94
C ILE A 207 -9.14 -20.97 -9.30
N VAL A 208 -8.93 -20.30 -10.42
CA VAL A 208 -9.81 -19.25 -10.95
C VAL A 208 -11.25 -19.74 -11.10
N ASN A 209 -11.44 -20.95 -11.64
CA ASN A 209 -12.77 -21.55 -11.78
C ASN A 209 -13.36 -22.00 -10.43
N ASN A 210 -12.58 -22.73 -9.63
CA ASN A 210 -13.07 -23.31 -8.36
C ASN A 210 -13.42 -22.26 -7.30
N TYR A 211 -12.76 -21.10 -7.34
CA TYR A 211 -12.97 -19.99 -6.40
C TYR A 211 -13.67 -18.79 -7.03
N GLY A 212 -14.25 -18.95 -8.23
CA GLY A 212 -15.17 -17.99 -8.83
C GLY A 212 -14.53 -16.65 -9.23
N ILE A 213 -13.21 -16.60 -9.46
CA ILE A 213 -12.52 -15.37 -9.85
C ILE A 213 -13.07 -14.82 -11.18
N ASN A 214 -13.45 -15.72 -12.11
CA ASN A 214 -14.02 -15.33 -13.41
C ASN A 214 -15.53 -15.07 -13.39
N HIS A 215 -16.20 -15.35 -12.28
CA HIS A 215 -17.63 -15.13 -12.13
C HIS A 215 -17.91 -13.89 -11.29
N PRO A 216 -19.08 -13.24 -11.45
CA PRO A 216 -19.53 -12.25 -10.49
C PRO A 216 -19.57 -12.89 -9.10
N ILE A 217 -19.03 -12.21 -8.10
CA ILE A 217 -19.16 -12.65 -6.72
C ILE A 217 -20.65 -12.77 -6.39
N LYS A 218 -21.10 -13.97 -6.07
CA LYS A 218 -22.38 -14.17 -5.40
C LYS A 218 -22.11 -14.23 -3.91
N ILE A 219 -22.65 -13.25 -3.18
CA ILE A 219 -22.49 -13.11 -1.72
C ILE A 219 -22.85 -14.43 -1.00
N ASP A 220 -23.86 -15.14 -1.50
CA ASP A 220 -24.31 -16.40 -0.91
C ASP A 220 -23.30 -17.55 -1.08
N GLU A 221 -22.54 -17.58 -2.18
CA GLU A 221 -21.50 -18.61 -2.41
C GLU A 221 -20.23 -18.34 -1.59
N ILE A 222 -19.91 -17.07 -1.32
CA ILE A 222 -18.81 -16.68 -0.42
C ILE A 222 -19.13 -17.05 1.02
N LYS A 223 -20.35 -16.78 1.49
CA LYS A 223 -20.78 -17.11 2.86
C LYS A 223 -20.80 -18.62 3.16
N LEU A 224 -20.85 -19.45 2.13
CA LEU A 224 -20.84 -20.91 2.26
C LEU A 224 -19.42 -21.49 2.38
N LYS A 225 -18.37 -20.73 2.03
CA LYS A 225 -16.96 -21.11 2.18
C LYS A 225 -16.34 -20.35 3.35
N ASP A 226 -15.29 -20.92 3.95
CA ASP A 226 -14.52 -20.20 4.97
C ASP A 226 -13.80 -19.01 4.31
N GLU A 227 -14.01 -17.79 4.83
CA GLU A 227 -13.39 -16.57 4.29
C GLU A 227 -11.86 -16.69 4.25
N LYS A 228 -11.28 -17.35 5.26
CA LYS A 228 -9.85 -17.61 5.32
C LYS A 228 -9.37 -18.55 4.20
N GLU A 229 -10.17 -19.55 3.86
CA GLU A 229 -9.89 -20.45 2.72
C GLU A 229 -9.89 -19.68 1.40
N ILE A 230 -10.89 -18.80 1.18
CA ILE A 230 -10.96 -17.96 -0.01
C ILE A 230 -9.73 -17.05 -0.12
N ILE A 231 -9.39 -16.35 0.96
CA ILE A 231 -8.23 -15.44 0.99
C ILE A 231 -6.94 -16.20 0.66
N ASN A 232 -6.73 -17.37 1.28
CA ASN A 232 -5.54 -18.19 1.00
C ASN A 232 -5.50 -18.64 -0.47
N ALA A 233 -6.62 -19.10 -1.01
CA ALA A 233 -6.69 -19.50 -2.41
C ALA A 233 -6.41 -18.33 -3.37
N TYR A 234 -6.90 -17.13 -3.05
CA TYR A 234 -6.62 -15.91 -3.80
C TYR A 234 -5.14 -15.54 -3.73
N ASP A 235 -4.53 -15.58 -2.55
CA ASP A 235 -3.11 -15.29 -2.35
C ASP A 235 -2.22 -16.30 -3.09
N ASP A 236 -2.59 -17.58 -3.09
CA ASP A 236 -1.86 -18.62 -3.83
C ASP A 236 -2.04 -18.46 -5.34
N CYS A 237 -3.25 -18.13 -5.80
CA CYS A 237 -3.51 -17.80 -7.20
C CYS A 237 -2.64 -16.61 -7.66
N TYR A 238 -2.57 -15.56 -6.83
CA TYR A 238 -1.77 -14.37 -7.11
C TYR A 238 -0.28 -14.71 -7.25
N LYS A 239 0.29 -15.52 -6.34
CA LYS A 239 1.69 -15.96 -6.44
C LYS A 239 1.97 -16.74 -7.71
N LEU A 240 1.06 -17.65 -8.09
CA LEU A 240 1.19 -18.41 -9.33
C LEU A 240 1.12 -17.50 -10.57
N MET A 241 0.22 -16.51 -10.56
CA MET A 241 0.11 -15.51 -11.63
C MET A 241 1.40 -14.68 -11.75
N ILE A 242 1.96 -14.17 -10.65
CA ILE A 242 3.25 -13.46 -10.66
C ILE A 242 4.35 -14.37 -11.22
N HIS A 243 4.43 -15.61 -10.75
CA HIS A 243 5.44 -16.55 -11.20
C HIS A 243 5.37 -16.76 -12.73
N LEU A 244 4.15 -16.96 -13.25
CA LEU A 244 3.93 -17.17 -14.67
C LEU A 244 4.29 -15.92 -15.49
N ILE A 245 3.85 -14.73 -15.06
CA ILE A 245 4.20 -13.44 -15.67
C ILE A 245 5.72 -13.26 -15.70
N ARG A 246 6.36 -13.47 -14.55
CA ARG A 246 7.80 -13.40 -14.38
C ARG A 246 8.53 -14.33 -15.35
N SER A 247 8.09 -15.58 -15.47
CA SER A 247 8.74 -16.56 -16.34
C SER A 247 8.81 -16.09 -17.81
N VAL A 248 7.79 -15.38 -18.28
CA VAL A 248 7.78 -14.80 -19.63
C VAL A 248 8.75 -13.63 -19.74
N GLU A 249 8.76 -12.70 -18.78
CA GLU A 249 9.69 -11.56 -18.79
C GLU A 249 11.15 -11.99 -18.75
N PHE A 250 11.50 -12.97 -17.91
CA PHE A 250 12.84 -13.55 -17.89
C PHE A 250 13.26 -14.15 -19.24
N SER A 251 12.32 -14.68 -20.02
CA SER A 251 12.63 -15.24 -21.34
C SER A 251 12.97 -14.15 -22.33
N LYS A 252 12.23 -13.03 -22.32
CA LYS A 252 12.53 -11.86 -23.16
C LYS A 252 13.91 -11.29 -22.86
N ILE A 253 14.27 -11.22 -21.58
CA ILE A 253 15.62 -10.79 -21.16
C ILE A 253 16.66 -11.76 -21.69
N LYS A 254 16.46 -13.07 -21.52
CA LYS A 254 17.39 -14.09 -22.00
C LYS A 254 17.61 -14.01 -23.51
N GLU A 255 16.55 -13.94 -24.30
CA GLU A 255 16.61 -13.81 -25.76
C GLU A 255 17.38 -12.56 -26.22
N LYS A 256 17.23 -11.43 -25.50
CA LYS A 256 17.95 -10.18 -25.78
C LYS A 256 19.47 -10.32 -25.64
N TYR A 257 19.95 -11.16 -24.72
CA TYR A 257 21.39 -11.32 -24.46
C TYR A 257 21.99 -12.57 -25.10
N GLU A 258 21.18 -13.53 -25.55
CA GLU A 258 21.65 -14.68 -26.36
C GLU A 258 21.83 -14.32 -27.84
N THR A 259 21.38 -13.13 -28.25
CA THR A 259 21.51 -12.61 -29.63
C THR A 259 22.66 -11.60 -29.80
N ILE A 260 23.49 -11.40 -28.76
CA ILE A 260 24.74 -10.63 -28.79
C ILE A 260 25.93 -11.59 -28.90
#